data_AF-A0A2V8Q355-F1
#
_entry.id   AF-A0A2V8Q355-F1
#
_cell.length_a   1.000
_cell.length_b   1.000
_cell.length_c   1.000
_cell.angle_alpha   90.00
_cell.angle_beta   90.00
_cell.angle_gamma   90.00
#
_symmetry.space_group_name_H-M   'P 1'
#
loop_
_entity.id
_entity.type
_entity.pdbx_description
1 polymer ?
#
loop_
_entity_poly.entity_id
_entity_poly.type
_entity_poly.pdbx_seq_one_letter_code
_entity_poly.pdbx_strand_id
1 'polypeptide(L)'
;DAVRGARTGVPILMGAVVFVLLIACANVANLLLVRAASRQREIAVRLALGSSRSRLIRQALTESVLIGLLGGTLGLLVSIWSVAALARGIPEGFSKFIPGWNRLGINLTVLAFTFGLSMLAGIIAGLAPVWHSIRTNLNDALKAGGRSDSSGGSHNRLKSALIVSEVALSLVLLIGAGLMVRSFVEMMRADLGIKSDNVLALQISVPRESYQDDNKKIALYEQLLARVEALPGVTKVGGINIVPFSSNDNSSTFQIVGRPPFPQGQEPDAATRVTTPAYFEAIGTALR
;
A
#
# COMPACT_ATOMS: atom_id res chain seq x y z
N ASP A 1 -17.47 1.75 7.69
CA ASP A 1 -16.74 1.07 6.59
C ASP A 1 -15.23 1.29 6.47
N ALA A 2 -14.65 2.36 7.04
CA ALA A 2 -13.19 2.61 6.95
C ALA A 2 -12.30 1.47 7.48
N VAL A 3 -12.74 0.75 8.52
CA VAL A 3 -12.03 -0.43 9.06
C VAL A 3 -12.05 -1.62 8.09
N ARG A 4 -13.12 -1.78 7.28
CA ARG A 4 -13.18 -2.81 6.23
C ARG A 4 -12.29 -2.46 5.06
N GLY A 5 -12.28 -1.19 4.62
CA GLY A 5 -11.37 -0.71 3.57
C GLY A 5 -9.88 -0.85 3.93
N ALA A 6 -9.52 -0.51 5.18
CA ALA A 6 -8.15 -0.68 5.68
C ALA A 6 -7.72 -2.16 5.73
N ARG A 7 -8.63 -3.08 6.07
CA ARG A 7 -8.36 -4.53 6.05
C ARG A 7 -8.08 -5.07 4.65
N THR A 8 -8.65 -4.48 3.61
CA THR A 8 -8.42 -4.92 2.22
C THR A 8 -7.15 -4.32 1.61
N GLY A 9 -6.74 -3.10 2.01
CA GLY A 9 -5.55 -2.44 1.45
C GLY A 9 -4.21 -2.98 1.97
N VAL A 10 -4.13 -3.34 3.25
CA VAL A 10 -2.91 -3.89 3.88
C VAL A 10 -2.37 -5.14 3.16
N PRO A 11 -3.15 -6.18 2.84
CA PRO A 11 -2.63 -7.36 2.15
C PRO A 11 -2.12 -7.05 0.74
N ILE A 12 -2.71 -6.07 0.04
CA ILE A 12 -2.25 -5.65 -1.29
C ILE A 12 -0.86 -5.01 -1.19
N LEU A 13 -0.67 -4.10 -0.23
CA LEU A 13 0.64 -3.49 0.03
C LEU A 13 1.69 -4.51 0.46
N MET A 14 1.33 -5.45 1.33
CA MET A 14 2.22 -6.54 1.73
C MET A 14 2.59 -7.44 0.54
N GLY A 15 1.63 -7.76 -0.34
CA GLY A 15 1.90 -8.48 -1.58
C GLY A 15 2.92 -7.74 -2.46
N ALA A 16 2.74 -6.43 -2.64
CA ALA A 16 3.68 -5.61 -3.39
C ALA A 16 5.09 -5.61 -2.77
N VAL A 17 5.20 -5.48 -1.44
CA VAL A 17 6.48 -5.57 -0.72
C VAL A 17 7.16 -6.92 -0.94
N VAL A 18 6.40 -8.02 -0.91
CA VAL A 18 6.94 -9.37 -1.18
C VAL A 18 7.46 -9.48 -2.60
N PHE A 19 6.72 -8.99 -3.61
CA PHE A 19 7.20 -9.00 -4.99
C PHE A 19 8.49 -8.20 -5.17
N VAL A 20 8.56 -6.99 -4.59
CA VAL A 20 9.78 -6.15 -4.64
C VAL A 20 10.95 -6.85 -3.95
N LEU A 21 10.72 -7.50 -2.80
CA LEU A 21 11.75 -8.26 -2.10
C LEU A 21 12.26 -9.44 -2.95
N LEU A 22 11.36 -10.17 -3.60
CA LEU A 22 11.73 -11.28 -4.49
C LEU A 22 12.56 -10.82 -5.69
N ILE A 23 12.19 -9.69 -6.30
CA ILE A 23 12.96 -9.04 -7.37
C ILE A 23 14.35 -8.67 -6.88
N ALA A 24 14.45 -8.00 -5.72
CA ALA A 24 15.74 -7.63 -5.13
C ALA A 24 16.62 -8.85 -4.84
N CYS A 25 16.04 -9.93 -4.29
CA CYS A 25 16.74 -11.20 -4.05
C CYS A 25 17.25 -11.83 -5.35
N ALA A 26 16.43 -11.87 -6.40
CA ALA A 26 16.82 -12.37 -7.71
C ALA A 26 18.01 -11.57 -8.27
N ASN A 27 18.01 -10.25 -8.08
CA ASN A 27 19.07 -9.36 -8.58
C ASN A 27 20.39 -9.57 -7.86
N VAL A 28 20.36 -9.67 -6.53
CA VAL A 28 21.55 -10.00 -5.74
C VAL A 28 22.07 -11.39 -6.11
N ALA A 29 21.20 -12.39 -6.24
CA ALA A 29 21.59 -13.74 -6.64
C ALA A 29 22.23 -13.75 -8.04
N ASN A 30 21.67 -13.01 -9.00
CA ASN A 30 22.21 -12.87 -10.36
C ASN A 30 23.60 -12.22 -10.35
N LEU A 31 23.78 -11.12 -9.60
CA LEU A 31 25.08 -10.47 -9.45
C LEU A 31 26.14 -11.41 -8.84
N LEU A 32 25.77 -12.17 -7.80
CA LEU A 32 26.66 -13.12 -7.16
C LEU A 32 26.99 -14.32 -8.06
N LEU A 33 26.03 -14.80 -8.86
CA LEU A 33 26.27 -15.82 -9.88
C LEU A 33 27.28 -15.35 -10.93
N VAL A 34 27.18 -14.10 -11.40
CA VAL A 34 28.14 -13.51 -12.37
C VAL A 34 29.53 -13.41 -11.74
N ARG A 35 29.63 -12.93 -10.49
CA ARG A 35 30.91 -12.86 -9.76
C ARG A 35 31.51 -14.24 -9.48
N ALA A 36 30.68 -15.24 -9.20
CA ALA A 36 31.13 -16.62 -9.00
C ALA A 36 31.69 -17.22 -10.29
N ALA A 37 31.05 -16.95 -11.44
CA ALA A 37 31.54 -17.37 -12.75
C ALA A 37 32.91 -16.75 -13.08
N SER A 38 33.13 -15.46 -12.79
CA SER A 38 34.44 -14.83 -13.01
C SER A 38 35.54 -15.35 -12.08
N ARG A 39 35.17 -15.80 -10.85
CA ARG A 39 36.11 -16.37 -9.87
C ARG A 39 36.31 -17.88 -10.01
N GLN A 40 35.68 -18.53 -10.97
CA GLN A 40 35.69 -19.99 -11.10
C GLN A 40 37.10 -20.58 -11.29
N ARG A 41 37.96 -19.91 -12.07
CA ARG A 41 39.39 -20.31 -12.24
C ARG A 41 40.18 -20.20 -10.93
N GLU A 42 40.00 -19.13 -10.17
CA GLU A 42 40.66 -18.93 -8.87
C GLU A 42 40.24 -20.00 -7.86
N ILE A 43 38.93 -20.30 -7.81
CA ILE A 43 38.35 -21.31 -6.92
C ILE A 43 38.88 -22.72 -7.28
N ALA A 44 38.98 -23.04 -8.57
CA ALA A 44 39.51 -24.32 -9.03
C ALA A 44 40.99 -24.51 -8.63
N VAL A 45 41.83 -23.47 -8.79
CA VAL A 45 43.24 -23.49 -8.37
C VAL A 45 43.36 -23.66 -6.86
N ARG A 46 42.57 -22.93 -6.07
CA ARG A 46 42.58 -23.07 -4.59
C ARG A 46 42.13 -24.45 -4.15
N LEU A 47 41.14 -25.06 -4.81
CA LEU A 47 40.70 -26.42 -4.51
C LEU A 47 41.77 -27.46 -4.86
N ALA A 48 42.48 -27.28 -5.98
CA ALA A 48 43.60 -28.14 -6.38
C ALA A 48 44.78 -28.06 -5.39
N LEU A 49 44.99 -26.89 -4.77
CA LEU A 49 45.97 -26.68 -3.70
C LEU A 49 45.49 -27.17 -2.32
N GLY A 50 44.34 -27.86 -2.23
CA GLY A 50 43.85 -28.48 -1.00
C GLY A 50 43.01 -27.58 -0.09
N SER A 51 42.53 -26.42 -0.58
CA SER A 51 41.63 -25.58 0.22
C SER A 51 40.30 -26.29 0.52
N SER A 52 39.82 -26.16 1.76
CA SER A 52 38.55 -26.77 2.16
C SER A 52 37.35 -26.01 1.57
N ARG A 53 36.33 -26.75 1.09
CA ARG A 53 35.06 -26.17 0.61
C ARG A 53 34.37 -25.30 1.67
N SER A 54 34.60 -25.59 2.95
CA SER A 54 34.12 -24.79 4.08
C SER A 54 34.67 -23.37 4.09
N ARG A 55 35.91 -23.15 3.62
CA ARG A 55 36.51 -21.81 3.55
C ARG A 55 35.83 -20.94 2.49
N LEU A 56 35.46 -21.54 1.36
CA LEU A 56 34.72 -20.88 0.28
C LEU A 56 33.29 -20.52 0.71
N ILE A 57 32.60 -21.45 1.37
CA ILE A 57 31.26 -21.20 1.91
C ILE A 57 31.29 -20.08 2.96
N ARG A 58 32.27 -20.11 3.88
CA ARG A 58 32.43 -19.08 4.91
C ARG A 58 32.68 -17.71 4.30
N GLN A 59 33.54 -17.61 3.28
CA GLN A 59 33.79 -16.34 2.59
C GLN A 59 32.52 -15.78 1.94
N ALA A 60 31.80 -16.60 1.18
CA ALA A 60 30.57 -16.17 0.52
C ALA A 60 29.48 -15.76 1.52
N LEU A 61 29.37 -16.48 2.65
CA LEU A 61 28.50 -16.10 3.75
C LEU A 61 28.91 -14.77 4.37
N THR A 62 30.21 -14.54 4.62
CA THR A 62 30.66 -13.25 5.16
C THR A 62 30.39 -12.09 4.21
N GLU A 63 30.60 -12.27 2.90
CA GLU A 63 30.29 -11.24 1.90
C GLU A 63 28.78 -10.96 1.85
N SER A 64 27.95 -12.00 1.89
CA SER A 64 26.49 -11.87 1.83
C SER A 64 25.89 -11.25 3.09
N VAL A 65 26.42 -11.61 4.27
CA VAL A 65 26.04 -11.00 5.55
C VAL A 65 26.42 -9.52 5.57
N LEU A 66 27.61 -9.16 5.05
CA LEU A 66 28.07 -7.78 5.03
C LEU A 66 27.23 -6.92 4.07
N ILE A 67 26.87 -7.46 2.90
CA ILE A 67 25.91 -6.83 1.98
C ILE A 67 24.53 -6.68 2.64
N GLY A 68 24.03 -7.73 3.30
CA GLY A 68 22.74 -7.70 3.99
C GLY A 68 22.69 -6.71 5.14
N LEU A 69 23.80 -6.56 5.88
CA LEU A 69 23.94 -5.62 6.99
C LEU A 69 23.97 -4.17 6.48
N LEU A 70 24.78 -3.87 5.47
CA LEU A 70 24.83 -2.53 4.87
C LEU A 70 23.51 -2.16 4.17
N GLY A 71 22.95 -3.08 3.38
CA GLY A 71 21.67 -2.87 2.71
C GLY A 71 20.52 -2.70 3.71
N GLY A 72 20.47 -3.55 4.74
CA GLY A 72 19.47 -3.47 5.80
C GLY A 72 19.57 -2.16 6.58
N THR A 73 20.76 -1.77 7.04
CA THR A 73 20.96 -0.51 7.78
C THR A 73 20.59 0.72 6.95
N LEU A 74 21.04 0.80 5.69
CA LEU A 74 20.66 1.88 4.79
C LEU A 74 19.15 1.90 4.51
N GLY A 75 18.53 0.73 4.28
CA GLY A 75 17.09 0.62 4.07
C GLY A 75 16.27 1.10 5.28
N LEU A 76 16.74 0.80 6.50
CA LEU A 76 16.10 1.30 7.72
C LEU A 76 16.21 2.83 7.85
N LEU A 77 17.38 3.40 7.54
CA LEU A 77 17.57 4.86 7.56
C LEU A 77 16.63 5.56 6.56
N VAL A 78 16.56 5.04 5.32
CA VAL A 78 15.65 5.53 4.29
C VAL A 78 14.19 5.40 4.73
N SER A 79 13.82 4.29 5.37
CA SER A 79 12.46 4.08 5.90
C SER A 79 12.08 5.14 6.94
N ILE A 80 12.97 5.41 7.91
CA ILE A 80 12.77 6.44 8.94
C ILE A 80 12.58 7.82 8.30
N TRP A 81 13.43 8.17 7.33
CA TRP A 81 13.34 9.44 6.62
C TRP A 81 12.05 9.55 5.81
N SER A 82 11.64 8.47 5.15
CA SER A 82 10.43 8.41 4.33
C SER A 82 9.17 8.60 5.17
N VAL A 83 9.09 7.94 6.34
CA VAL A 83 7.97 8.13 7.28
C VAL A 83 7.92 9.58 7.77
N ALA A 84 9.06 10.17 8.11
CA ALA A 84 9.13 11.56 8.55
C ALA A 84 8.79 12.56 7.43
N ALA A 85 9.14 12.27 6.18
CA ALA A 85 8.79 13.09 5.02
C ALA A 85 7.28 13.01 4.73
N LEU A 86 6.71 11.80 4.75
CA LEU A 86 5.27 11.59 4.57
C LEU A 86 4.44 12.29 5.65
N ALA A 87 4.89 12.23 6.90
CA ALA A 87 4.20 12.91 8.02
C ALA A 87 4.16 14.44 7.85
N ARG A 88 5.18 15.05 7.23
CA ARG A 88 5.24 16.50 6.98
C ARG A 88 4.52 16.93 5.70
N GLY A 89 4.42 16.05 4.71
CA GLY A 89 3.86 16.37 3.39
C GLY A 89 2.33 16.35 3.32
N ILE A 90 1.63 15.82 4.34
CA ILE A 90 0.17 15.69 4.34
C ILE A 90 -0.45 16.89 5.08
N PRO A 91 -1.32 17.69 4.41
CA PRO A 91 -2.03 18.80 5.05
C PRO A 91 -2.83 18.34 6.27
N GLU A 92 -2.85 19.13 7.34
CA GLU A 92 -3.49 18.76 8.62
C GLU A 92 -4.97 18.36 8.47
N GLY A 93 -5.68 18.91 7.47
CA GLY A 93 -7.06 18.53 7.15
C GLY A 93 -7.22 17.09 6.67
N PHE A 94 -6.23 16.51 5.99
CA PHE A 94 -6.30 15.15 5.45
C PHE A 94 -5.99 14.06 6.50
N SER A 95 -5.28 14.43 7.58
CA SER A 95 -4.87 13.51 8.65
C SER A 95 -6.05 12.86 9.39
N LYS A 96 -7.19 13.54 9.48
CA LYS A 96 -8.43 13.02 10.11
C LYS A 96 -9.08 11.87 9.33
N PHE A 97 -8.80 11.76 8.03
CA PHE A 97 -9.44 10.76 7.15
C PHE A 97 -8.70 9.41 7.12
N ILE A 98 -7.51 9.32 7.72
CA ILE A 98 -6.70 8.09 7.73
C ILE A 98 -6.79 7.44 9.13
N PRO A 99 -7.52 6.32 9.26
CA PRO A 99 -7.59 5.57 10.52
C PRO A 99 -6.18 5.15 10.96
N GLY A 100 -5.77 5.54 12.17
CA GLY A 100 -4.45 5.21 12.71
C GLY A 100 -3.34 6.23 12.43
N TRP A 101 -3.66 7.40 11.85
CA TRP A 101 -2.69 8.49 11.66
C TRP A 101 -1.95 8.88 12.96
N ASN A 102 -2.67 8.97 14.09
CA ASN A 102 -2.08 9.25 15.41
C ASN A 102 -1.17 8.12 15.94
N ARG A 103 -1.15 6.96 15.28
CA ARG A 103 -0.25 5.83 15.59
C ARG A 103 0.86 5.68 14.55
N LEU A 104 0.99 6.61 13.59
CA LEU A 104 2.14 6.64 12.70
C LEU A 104 3.40 6.91 13.52
N GLY A 105 4.14 5.84 13.73
CA GLY A 105 5.32 5.85 14.56
C GLY A 105 6.24 4.71 14.16
N ILE A 106 7.51 4.90 14.49
CA ILE A 106 8.53 3.90 14.27
C ILE A 106 8.29 2.76 15.27
N ASN A 107 7.79 1.63 14.79
CA ASN A 107 7.59 0.45 15.63
C ASN A 107 8.85 -0.42 15.62
N LEU A 108 9.45 -0.60 16.79
CA LEU A 108 10.69 -1.36 16.96
C LEU A 108 10.55 -2.83 16.53
N THR A 109 9.39 -3.46 16.77
CA THR A 109 9.10 -4.83 16.36
C THR A 109 9.08 -4.97 14.84
N VAL A 110 8.48 -3.99 14.15
CA VAL A 110 8.43 -3.97 12.67
C VAL A 110 9.84 -3.75 12.12
N LEU A 111 10.60 -2.81 12.70
CA LEU A 111 12.01 -2.56 12.37
C LEU A 111 12.87 -3.81 12.49
N ALA A 112 12.80 -4.49 13.64
CA ALA A 112 13.56 -5.71 13.89
C ALA A 112 13.15 -6.84 12.93
N PHE A 113 11.85 -6.98 12.66
CA PHE A 113 11.33 -7.94 11.70
C PHE A 113 11.85 -7.65 10.27
N THR A 114 11.76 -6.40 9.80
CA THR A 114 12.24 -6.00 8.47
C THR A 114 13.75 -6.17 8.34
N PHE A 115 14.51 -5.84 9.38
CA PHE A 115 15.95 -6.08 9.42
C PHE A 115 16.29 -7.57 9.35
N GLY A 116 15.61 -8.41 10.14
CA GLY A 116 15.76 -9.86 10.09
C GLY A 116 15.42 -10.44 8.71
N LEU A 117 14.34 -9.95 8.09
CA LEU A 117 13.94 -10.36 6.74
C LEU A 117 14.97 -9.97 5.68
N SER A 118 15.55 -8.76 5.77
CA SER A 118 16.66 -8.31 4.90
C SER A 118 17.90 -9.21 5.04
N MET A 119 18.23 -9.61 6.27
CA MET A 119 19.36 -10.47 6.55
C MET A 119 19.13 -11.89 6.00
N LEU A 120 17.94 -12.45 6.21
CA LEU A 120 17.53 -13.74 5.63
C LEU A 120 17.57 -13.70 4.09
N ALA A 121 17.02 -12.65 3.48
CA ALA A 121 17.04 -12.44 2.04
C ALA A 121 18.48 -12.42 1.49
N GLY A 122 19.38 -11.65 2.11
CA GLY A 122 20.79 -11.60 1.74
C GLY A 122 21.51 -12.95 1.88
N ILE A 123 21.24 -13.69 2.96
CA ILE A 123 21.81 -15.03 3.17
C ILE A 123 21.30 -16.02 2.10
N ILE A 124 20.00 -16.03 1.81
CA ILE A 124 19.40 -16.94 0.83
C ILE A 124 19.95 -16.65 -0.57
N ALA A 125 19.97 -15.37 -0.98
CA ALA A 125 20.54 -14.95 -2.27
C ALA A 125 22.06 -15.23 -2.35
N GLY A 126 22.76 -15.15 -1.21
CA GLY A 126 24.18 -15.43 -1.06
C GLY A 126 24.58 -16.90 -1.15
N LEU A 127 23.74 -17.79 -0.63
CA LEU A 127 23.98 -19.23 -0.58
C LEU A 127 23.61 -19.94 -1.90
N ALA A 128 22.62 -19.43 -2.64
CA ALA A 128 22.15 -20.04 -3.88
C ALA A 128 23.28 -20.28 -4.93
N PRO A 129 24.19 -19.32 -5.22
CA PRO A 129 25.30 -19.53 -6.15
C PRO A 129 26.31 -20.57 -5.68
N VAL A 130 26.60 -20.58 -4.36
CA VAL A 130 27.62 -21.44 -3.76
C VAL A 130 27.16 -22.90 -3.79
N TRP A 131 25.90 -23.15 -3.42
CA TRP A 131 25.31 -24.48 -3.51
C TRP A 131 25.27 -25.01 -4.95
N HIS A 132 24.94 -24.14 -5.91
CA HIS A 132 24.94 -24.52 -7.32
C HIS A 132 26.36 -24.88 -7.80
N SER A 133 27.37 -24.06 -7.50
CA SER A 133 28.78 -24.28 -7.89
C SER A 133 29.39 -25.56 -7.29
N ILE A 134 29.00 -25.94 -6.08
CA ILE A 134 29.47 -27.18 -5.44
C ILE A 134 28.84 -28.42 -6.11
N ARG A 135 27.55 -28.35 -6.46
CA ARG A 135 26.84 -29.46 -7.11
C ARG A 135 27.25 -29.66 -8.57
N THR A 136 27.47 -28.58 -9.32
CA THR A 136 27.91 -28.67 -10.72
C THR A 136 29.34 -29.20 -10.84
N ASN A 137 30.28 -28.74 -10.01
CA ASN A 137 31.66 -29.26 -10.01
C ASN A 137 31.75 -30.77 -9.71
N LEU A 138 30.90 -31.33 -8.83
CA LEU A 138 30.90 -32.77 -8.53
C LEU A 138 30.42 -33.62 -9.72
N ASN A 139 29.38 -33.15 -10.42
CA ASN A 139 28.78 -33.88 -11.54
C ASN A 139 29.61 -33.74 -12.83
N ASP A 140 30.20 -32.56 -13.04
CA ASP A 140 31.09 -32.29 -14.18
C ASP A 140 32.47 -32.92 -14.00
N ALA A 141 33.05 -32.94 -12.79
CA ALA A 141 34.33 -33.62 -12.54
C ALA A 141 34.26 -35.15 -12.77
N LEU A 142 33.08 -35.76 -12.63
CA LEU A 142 32.85 -37.17 -12.94
C LEU A 142 32.51 -37.41 -14.42
N LYS A 143 32.05 -36.39 -15.17
CA LYS A 143 31.71 -36.48 -16.60
C LYS A 143 32.79 -35.92 -17.54
N ALA A 144 33.76 -35.16 -17.03
CA ALA A 144 34.81 -34.49 -17.82
C ALA A 144 35.90 -35.43 -18.36
N GLY A 145 35.62 -36.72 -18.52
CA GLY A 145 36.47 -37.67 -19.25
C GLY A 145 36.46 -37.50 -20.77
N GLY A 146 35.70 -36.55 -21.33
CA GLY A 146 35.77 -36.27 -22.77
C GLY A 146 34.76 -35.23 -23.22
N ARG A 147 35.29 -34.10 -23.75
CA ARG A 147 34.62 -32.92 -24.34
C ARG A 147 34.42 -31.73 -23.40
N SER A 148 35.33 -30.78 -23.59
CA SER A 148 35.23 -29.38 -23.23
C SER A 148 34.06 -28.71 -23.95
N ASP A 149 32.89 -28.58 -23.31
CA ASP A 149 31.94 -27.45 -23.57
C ASP A 149 30.74 -27.38 -22.61
N SER A 150 30.50 -28.38 -21.74
CA SER A 150 29.22 -28.46 -20.99
C SER A 150 29.14 -27.63 -19.70
N SER A 151 30.25 -27.10 -19.18
CA SER A 151 30.27 -26.39 -17.89
C SER A 151 29.65 -24.98 -17.92
N GLY A 152 29.48 -24.38 -19.11
CA GLY A 152 28.85 -23.06 -19.27
C GLY A 152 27.31 -23.08 -19.31
N GLY A 153 26.69 -24.23 -19.64
CA GLY A 153 25.25 -24.32 -19.91
C GLY A 153 24.35 -24.21 -18.67
N SER A 154 24.75 -24.81 -17.54
CA SER A 154 23.93 -24.81 -16.31
C SER A 154 23.84 -23.43 -15.66
N HIS A 155 24.98 -22.71 -15.57
CA HIS A 155 25.01 -21.34 -15.07
C HIS A 155 24.19 -20.39 -15.95
N ASN A 156 24.26 -20.55 -17.28
CA ASN A 156 23.51 -19.70 -18.19
C ASN A 156 21.99 -19.94 -18.13
N ARG A 157 21.56 -21.20 -17.89
CA ARG A 157 20.13 -21.54 -17.70
C ARG A 157 19.57 -20.97 -16.40
N LEU A 158 20.29 -21.10 -15.28
CA LEU A 158 19.85 -20.54 -14.00
C LEU A 158 19.77 -19.01 -14.06
N LYS A 159 20.77 -18.36 -14.66
CA LYS A 159 20.76 -16.92 -14.93
C LYS A 159 19.55 -16.51 -15.76
N SER A 160 19.29 -17.22 -16.86
CA SER A 160 18.15 -16.95 -17.74
C SER A 160 16.82 -17.10 -17.00
N ALA A 161 16.67 -18.13 -16.17
CA ALA A 161 15.47 -18.32 -15.35
C ALA A 161 15.28 -17.18 -14.33
N LEU A 162 16.34 -16.73 -13.66
CA LEU A 162 16.27 -15.60 -12.73
C LEU A 162 15.85 -14.31 -13.44
N ILE A 163 16.44 -13.99 -14.60
CA ILE A 163 16.08 -12.80 -15.39
C ILE A 163 14.63 -12.86 -15.86
N VAL A 164 14.18 -14.01 -16.37
CA VAL A 164 12.79 -14.19 -16.80
C VAL A 164 11.83 -14.01 -15.63
N SER A 165 12.16 -14.56 -14.44
CA SER A 165 11.35 -14.38 -13.24
C SER A 165 11.32 -12.92 -12.78
N GLU A 166 12.45 -12.22 -12.82
CA GLU A 166 12.56 -10.80 -12.47
C GLU A 166 11.67 -9.94 -13.36
N VAL A 167 11.77 -10.13 -14.68
CA VAL A 167 10.97 -9.40 -15.67
C VAL A 167 9.48 -9.71 -15.50
N ALA A 168 9.12 -10.99 -15.29
CA ALA A 168 7.73 -11.38 -15.06
C ALA A 168 7.14 -10.74 -13.80
N LEU A 169 7.86 -10.78 -12.66
CA LEU A 169 7.40 -10.17 -11.40
C LEU A 169 7.30 -8.64 -11.54
N SER A 170 8.23 -8.02 -12.28
CA SER A 170 8.20 -6.58 -12.55
C SER A 170 7.00 -6.17 -13.40
N LEU A 171 6.65 -6.97 -14.42
CA LEU A 171 5.46 -6.75 -15.24
C LEU A 171 4.17 -6.89 -14.44
N VAL A 172 4.09 -7.88 -13.55
CA VAL A 172 2.93 -8.05 -12.64
C VAL A 172 2.73 -6.82 -11.76
N LEU A 173 3.80 -6.33 -11.13
CA LEU A 173 3.77 -5.10 -10.33
C LEU A 173 3.37 -3.87 -11.16
N LEU A 174 3.94 -3.72 -12.37
CA LEU A 174 3.65 -2.59 -13.25
C LEU A 174 2.17 -2.57 -13.69
N ILE A 175 1.64 -3.72 -14.09
CA ILE A 175 0.23 -3.86 -14.48
C ILE A 175 -0.68 -3.59 -13.28
N GLY A 176 -0.37 -4.14 -12.11
CA GLY A 176 -1.14 -3.92 -10.88
C GLY A 176 -1.16 -2.45 -10.46
N ALA A 177 -0.01 -1.76 -10.49
CA ALA A 177 0.09 -0.35 -10.21
C ALA A 177 -0.67 0.50 -11.24
N GLY A 178 -0.54 0.19 -12.53
CA GLY A 178 -1.25 0.87 -13.61
C GLY A 178 -2.77 0.74 -13.49
N LEU A 179 -3.27 -0.47 -13.17
CA LEU A 179 -4.68 -0.70 -12.89
C LEU A 179 -5.16 0.08 -11.67
N MET A 180 -4.37 0.11 -10.58
CA MET A 180 -4.73 0.86 -9.38
C MET A 180 -4.84 2.37 -9.67
N VAL A 181 -3.88 2.94 -10.40
CA VAL A 181 -3.92 4.34 -10.82
C VAL A 181 -5.13 4.59 -11.73
N ARG A 182 -5.39 3.71 -12.69
CA ARG A 182 -6.55 3.82 -13.58
C ARG A 182 -7.86 3.77 -12.78
N SER A 183 -8.03 2.79 -11.90
CA SER A 183 -9.22 2.67 -11.05
C SER A 183 -9.39 3.89 -10.14
N PHE A 184 -8.30 4.45 -9.62
CA PHE A 184 -8.35 5.69 -8.84
C PHE A 184 -8.81 6.89 -9.69
N VAL A 185 -8.31 7.03 -10.91
CA VAL A 185 -8.74 8.09 -11.85
C VAL A 185 -10.20 7.89 -12.26
N GLU A 186 -10.62 6.66 -12.54
CA GLU A 186 -12.02 6.34 -12.83
C GLU A 186 -12.93 6.63 -11.63
N MET A 187 -12.49 6.32 -10.40
CA MET A 187 -13.22 6.64 -9.17
C MET A 187 -13.35 8.15 -8.96
N MET A 188 -12.29 8.93 -9.23
CA MET A 188 -12.35 10.40 -9.14
C MET A 188 -13.26 11.03 -10.21
N ARG A 189 -13.45 10.36 -11.34
CA ARG A 189 -14.32 10.81 -12.45
C ARG A 189 -15.70 10.19 -12.41
N ALA A 190 -15.97 9.32 -11.44
CA ALA A 190 -17.26 8.67 -11.32
C ALA A 190 -18.32 9.75 -11.12
N ASP A 191 -19.37 9.71 -11.95
CA ASP A 191 -20.49 10.62 -11.83
C ASP A 191 -21.19 10.34 -10.50
N LEU A 192 -21.06 11.27 -9.57
CA LEU A 192 -21.67 11.19 -8.24
C LEU A 192 -23.18 11.47 -8.29
N GLY A 193 -23.74 11.76 -9.48
CA GLY A 193 -25.14 12.18 -9.65
C GLY A 193 -25.40 13.58 -9.12
N ILE A 194 -24.34 14.34 -8.81
CA ILE A 194 -24.37 15.71 -8.27
C ILE A 194 -23.68 16.62 -9.29
N LYS A 195 -24.36 17.68 -9.71
CA LYS A 195 -23.74 18.71 -10.54
C LYS A 195 -22.92 19.62 -9.64
N SER A 196 -21.60 19.45 -9.62
CA SER A 196 -20.68 20.32 -8.86
C SER A 196 -20.48 21.70 -9.49
N ASP A 197 -20.79 21.85 -10.78
CA ASP A 197 -20.56 23.08 -11.53
C ASP A 197 -21.53 24.18 -11.06
N ASN A 198 -20.97 25.32 -10.65
CA ASN A 198 -21.71 26.50 -10.16
C ASN A 198 -22.52 26.27 -8.86
N VAL A 199 -22.11 25.31 -8.02
CA VAL A 199 -22.69 25.11 -6.68
C VAL A 199 -21.78 25.70 -5.61
N LEU A 200 -22.31 26.60 -4.79
CA LEU A 200 -21.63 27.15 -3.61
C LEU A 200 -22.19 26.51 -2.34
N ALA A 201 -21.34 25.81 -1.60
CA ALA A 201 -21.70 25.23 -0.30
C ALA A 201 -21.29 26.16 0.84
N LEU A 202 -22.22 26.47 1.74
CA LEU A 202 -21.98 27.26 2.95
C LEU A 202 -22.32 26.43 4.19
N GLN A 203 -21.40 26.38 5.15
CA GLN A 203 -21.67 25.75 6.44
C GLN A 203 -22.02 26.81 7.47
N ILE A 204 -23.22 26.72 8.05
CA ILE A 204 -23.70 27.63 9.07
C ILE A 204 -23.79 26.89 10.41
N SER A 205 -23.08 27.39 11.41
CA SER A 205 -23.13 26.88 12.79
C SER A 205 -23.96 27.82 13.65
N VAL A 206 -25.18 27.43 13.98
CA VAL A 206 -26.06 28.19 14.88
C VAL A 206 -25.74 27.82 16.34
N PRO A 207 -25.40 28.79 17.22
CA PRO A 207 -25.13 28.52 18.63
C PRO A 207 -26.34 27.88 19.32
N ARG A 208 -26.14 26.68 19.91
CA ARG A 208 -27.22 25.92 20.57
C ARG A 208 -27.83 26.65 21.77
N GLU A 209 -27.06 27.53 22.42
CA GLU A 209 -27.49 28.25 23.62
C GLU A 209 -28.53 29.34 23.34
N SER A 210 -28.47 29.98 22.17
CA SER A 210 -29.37 31.09 21.80
C SER A 210 -30.67 30.64 21.14
N TYR A 211 -30.72 29.40 20.64
CA TYR A 211 -31.87 28.84 19.95
C TYR A 211 -32.21 27.47 20.55
N GLN A 212 -32.90 27.45 21.70
CA GLN A 212 -33.38 26.20 22.29
C GLN A 212 -34.74 25.76 21.73
N ASP A 213 -35.56 26.72 21.29
CA ASP A 213 -36.88 26.50 20.69
C ASP A 213 -36.73 26.08 19.21
N ASP A 214 -37.23 24.89 18.88
CA ASP A 214 -37.16 24.33 17.53
C ASP A 214 -37.95 25.14 16.50
N ASN A 215 -39.06 25.77 16.90
CA ASN A 215 -39.83 26.63 16.00
C ASN A 215 -39.02 27.87 15.59
N LYS A 216 -38.24 28.43 16.52
CA LYS A 216 -37.35 29.58 16.22
C LYS A 216 -36.20 29.19 15.29
N LYS A 217 -35.69 27.95 15.39
CA LYS A 217 -34.67 27.45 14.45
C LYS A 217 -35.24 27.28 13.05
N ILE A 218 -36.42 26.68 12.93
CA ILE A 218 -37.09 26.46 11.65
C ILE A 218 -37.33 27.82 10.97
N ALA A 219 -37.93 28.78 11.68
CA ALA A 219 -38.19 30.11 11.15
C ALA A 219 -36.90 30.85 10.71
N LEU A 220 -35.79 30.68 11.45
CA LEU A 220 -34.49 31.24 11.06
C LEU A 220 -34.00 30.67 9.73
N TYR A 221 -34.02 29.34 9.57
CA TYR A 221 -33.57 28.69 8.34
C TYR A 221 -34.47 29.04 7.15
N GLU A 222 -35.79 29.08 7.33
CA GLU A 222 -36.74 29.49 6.28
C GLU A 222 -36.47 30.92 5.80
N GLN A 223 -36.29 31.87 6.72
CA GLN A 223 -35.97 33.26 6.38
C GLN A 223 -34.61 33.38 5.68
N LEU A 224 -33.63 32.61 6.11
CA LEU A 224 -32.29 32.62 5.53
C LEU A 224 -32.32 32.10 4.09
N LEU A 225 -32.98 30.96 3.86
CA LEU A 225 -33.14 30.39 2.53
C LEU A 225 -33.87 31.34 1.59
N ALA A 226 -34.98 31.95 2.04
CA ALA A 226 -35.75 32.91 1.25
C ALA A 226 -34.93 34.16 0.84
N ARG A 227 -34.08 34.67 1.74
CA ARG A 227 -33.20 35.81 1.42
C ARG A 227 -32.10 35.46 0.44
N VAL A 228 -31.51 34.27 0.55
CA VAL A 228 -30.48 33.80 -0.38
C VAL A 228 -31.08 33.55 -1.76
N GLU A 229 -32.28 32.98 -1.82
CA GLU A 229 -32.99 32.73 -3.08
C GLU A 229 -33.34 34.04 -3.82
N ALA A 230 -33.55 35.14 -3.09
CA ALA A 230 -33.82 36.45 -3.67
C ALA A 230 -32.59 37.18 -4.24
N LEU A 231 -31.36 36.65 -4.04
CA LEU A 231 -30.15 37.30 -4.54
C LEU A 231 -30.00 37.11 -6.07
N PRO A 232 -29.54 38.14 -6.80
CA PRO A 232 -29.35 38.04 -8.23
C PRO A 232 -28.26 36.99 -8.56
N GLY A 233 -28.58 36.08 -9.48
CA GLY A 233 -27.69 34.99 -9.90
C GLY A 233 -27.90 33.66 -9.16
N VAL A 234 -28.73 33.62 -8.11
CA VAL A 234 -29.12 32.38 -7.44
C VAL A 234 -30.26 31.72 -8.21
N THR A 235 -30.07 30.46 -8.62
CA THR A 235 -31.11 29.70 -9.35
C THR A 235 -31.98 28.87 -8.40
N LYS A 236 -31.35 28.21 -7.41
CA LYS A 236 -32.00 27.37 -6.41
C LYS A 236 -31.19 27.36 -5.12
N VAL A 237 -31.86 27.17 -4.00
CA VAL A 237 -31.24 27.04 -2.67
C VAL A 237 -31.81 25.82 -1.96
N GLY A 238 -30.96 25.09 -1.25
CA GLY A 238 -31.37 23.99 -0.40
C GLY A 238 -30.43 23.81 0.79
N GLY A 239 -30.98 23.27 1.88
CA GLY A 239 -30.25 22.94 3.09
C GLY A 239 -30.14 21.44 3.30
N ILE A 240 -29.00 21.02 3.84
CA ILE A 240 -28.78 19.67 4.37
C ILE A 240 -28.05 19.77 5.71
N ASN A 241 -28.40 18.91 6.67
CA ASN A 241 -27.74 18.87 7.96
C ASN A 241 -26.26 18.42 7.89
N ILE A 242 -25.93 17.57 6.92
CA ILE A 242 -24.60 17.00 6.69
C ILE A 242 -24.39 16.89 5.18
N VAL A 243 -23.47 17.68 4.65
CA VAL A 243 -23.14 17.63 3.23
C VAL A 243 -22.59 16.24 2.84
N PRO A 244 -22.92 15.72 1.65
CA PRO A 244 -22.37 14.48 1.15
C PRO A 244 -20.83 14.51 1.17
N PHE A 245 -20.20 13.36 1.41
CA PHE A 245 -18.74 13.20 1.48
C PHE A 245 -18.02 13.98 2.60
N SER A 246 -18.76 14.58 3.55
CA SER A 246 -18.15 15.12 4.76
C SER A 246 -17.75 14.02 5.74
N SER A 247 -16.77 14.31 6.60
CA SER A 247 -16.27 13.38 7.63
C SER A 247 -17.25 13.13 8.76
N ASN A 248 -18.42 13.77 8.75
CA ASN A 248 -19.38 13.73 9.83
C ASN A 248 -20.50 12.79 9.43
N ASP A 249 -20.59 11.63 10.08
CA ASP A 249 -21.63 10.66 9.81
C ASP A 249 -22.54 10.58 11.02
N ASN A 250 -23.73 11.18 10.91
CA ASN A 250 -24.75 11.06 11.95
C ASN A 250 -25.58 9.83 11.62
N SER A 251 -25.22 8.73 12.27
CA SER A 251 -25.97 7.49 12.21
C SER A 251 -26.80 7.31 13.49
N SER A 252 -27.97 6.73 13.34
CA SER A 252 -28.90 6.48 14.43
C SER A 252 -29.42 5.06 14.32
N THR A 253 -29.35 4.33 15.43
CA THR A 253 -30.02 3.02 15.51
C THR A 253 -31.52 3.21 15.44
N PHE A 254 -32.20 2.24 14.83
CA PHE A 254 -33.65 2.30 14.66
C PHE A 254 -34.30 0.95 14.96
N GLN A 255 -35.59 0.98 15.26
CA GLN A 255 -36.41 -0.21 15.41
C GLN A 255 -37.41 -0.30 14.27
N ILE A 256 -37.65 -1.53 13.80
CA ILE A 256 -38.67 -1.79 12.79
C ILE A 256 -39.97 -2.01 13.53
N VAL A 257 -40.93 -1.10 13.32
CA VAL A 257 -42.29 -1.21 13.89
C VAL A 257 -42.87 -2.58 13.53
N GLY A 258 -43.30 -3.33 14.55
CA GLY A 258 -43.85 -4.68 14.39
C GLY A 258 -42.83 -5.83 14.44
N ARG A 259 -41.55 -5.57 14.74
CA ARG A 259 -40.54 -6.61 15.03
C ARG A 259 -40.11 -6.58 16.50
N PRO A 260 -39.71 -7.73 17.09
CA PRO A 260 -39.09 -7.73 18.41
C PRO A 260 -37.81 -6.89 18.42
N PRO A 261 -37.47 -6.25 19.56
CA PRO A 261 -36.28 -5.44 19.68
C PRO A 261 -35.01 -6.26 19.43
N PHE A 262 -34.03 -5.65 18.77
CA PHE A 262 -32.75 -6.30 18.49
C PHE A 262 -31.95 -6.50 19.78
N PRO A 263 -31.17 -7.59 19.90
CA PRO A 263 -30.22 -7.75 20.98
C PRO A 263 -29.22 -6.59 21.03
N GLN A 264 -28.77 -6.21 22.23
CA GLN A 264 -27.82 -5.13 22.43
C GLN A 264 -26.55 -5.37 21.59
N GLY A 265 -26.16 -4.37 20.78
CA GLY A 265 -25.00 -4.45 19.87
C GLY A 265 -25.29 -5.11 18.51
N GLN A 266 -26.52 -5.54 18.25
CA GLN A 266 -26.98 -6.03 16.94
C GLN A 266 -28.09 -5.14 16.34
N GLU A 267 -28.24 -3.93 16.88
CA GLU A 267 -29.21 -2.96 16.39
C GLU A 267 -28.83 -2.49 14.98
N PRO A 268 -29.79 -2.41 14.04
CA PRO A 268 -29.52 -1.86 12.74
C PRO A 268 -29.25 -0.36 12.88
N ASP A 269 -28.23 0.10 12.16
CA ASP A 269 -27.83 1.49 12.13
C ASP A 269 -28.09 2.06 10.73
N ALA A 270 -28.56 3.30 10.69
CA ALA A 270 -28.81 4.01 9.44
C ALA A 270 -28.26 5.43 9.53
N ALA A 271 -27.58 5.86 8.46
CA ALA A 271 -27.18 7.25 8.30
C ALA A 271 -28.44 8.10 8.04
N THR A 272 -28.71 9.05 8.94
CA THR A 272 -29.86 9.94 8.82
C THR A 272 -29.41 11.28 8.26
N ARG A 273 -30.08 11.72 7.19
CA ARG A 273 -29.86 13.04 6.56
C ARG A 273 -31.18 13.78 6.49
N VAL A 274 -31.15 15.04 6.92
CA VAL A 274 -32.30 15.93 6.90
C VAL A 274 -32.03 16.98 5.85
N THR A 275 -32.94 17.12 4.90
CA THR A 275 -32.84 18.02 3.75
C THR A 275 -34.08 18.90 3.66
N THR A 276 -33.92 20.09 3.10
CA THR A 276 -35.05 20.91 2.67
C THR A 276 -35.64 20.35 1.37
N PRO A 277 -36.93 20.56 1.07
CA PRO A 277 -37.56 20.05 -0.16
C PRO A 277 -36.81 20.38 -1.45
N ALA A 278 -36.27 21.60 -1.57
CA ALA A 278 -35.55 22.06 -2.76
C ALA A 278 -34.07 21.59 -2.86
N TYR A 279 -33.57 20.82 -1.89
CA TYR A 279 -32.16 20.41 -1.85
C TYR A 279 -31.75 19.61 -3.09
N PHE A 280 -32.53 18.59 -3.46
CA PHE A 280 -32.21 17.72 -4.60
C PHE A 280 -32.22 18.49 -5.93
N GLU A 281 -33.15 19.44 -6.10
CA GLU A 281 -33.15 20.35 -7.25
C GLU A 281 -31.91 21.25 -7.26
N ALA A 282 -31.52 21.80 -6.10
CA ALA A 282 -30.36 22.68 -5.97
C ALA A 282 -29.04 21.99 -6.34
N ILE A 283 -28.91 20.68 -6.06
CA ILE A 283 -27.74 19.87 -6.43
C ILE A 283 -27.89 19.16 -7.80
N GLY A 284 -29.02 19.35 -8.47
CA GLY A 284 -29.31 18.77 -9.78
C GLY A 284 -29.49 17.25 -9.79
N THR A 285 -29.85 16.66 -8.65
CA THR A 285 -30.08 15.21 -8.50
C THR A 285 -31.58 14.90 -8.54
N ALA A 286 -31.99 13.93 -9.35
CA ALA A 286 -33.37 13.46 -9.36
C ALA A 286 -33.60 12.40 -8.27
N LEU A 287 -34.70 12.51 -7.53
CA LEU A 287 -35.19 11.43 -6.68
C LEU A 287 -35.73 10.32 -7.60
N ARG A 288 -35.16 9.11 -7.48
CA ARG A 288 -35.59 7.91 -8.18
C ARG A 288 -36.34 6.97 -7.25
#